data_AF-A0A6A6UB46-F1
#
_entry.id   AF-A0A6A6UB46-F1
#
_cell.length_a   1.000
_cell.length_b   1.000
_cell.length_c   1.000
_cell.angle_alpha   90.00
_cell.angle_beta   90.00
_cell.angle_gamma   90.00
#
_symmetry.space_group_name_H-M   'P 1'
#
loop_
_entity.id
_entity.type
_entity.pdbx_description
1 polymer ?
#
loop_
_entity_poly.entity_id
_entity_poly.type
_entity_poly.pdbx_seq_one_letter_code
_entity_poly.pdbx_strand_id
1 'polypeptide(L)'
;MVGSFEESILRGRMSTAPSRPLDFIAQIGVLGRGKCKPSLRCPPHVSVSFPAVFYSYGNTTSQPMNNSPSPYVGHIDVENNFPAYDGKSPSGGCYRIPQQGQLQIIIKNPNKTAVKLFLVPYDLSDMEPGQKTFIRQRSFSQTGERPTLRYLVHLNICSPARGRYFLYRSIRVVFANRVPDGKDSLRNEVQMPSPRYSAYNPVIPSTPKKD
;
A
#
# COMPACT_ATOMS: atom_id res chain seq x y z
N MET A 1 1.45 0.07 27.05
CA MET A 1 0.56 0.71 26.05
C MET A 1 0.22 -0.34 25.01
N VAL A 2 -1.00 -0.89 25.06
CA VAL A 2 -1.45 -1.95 24.13
C VAL A 2 -1.65 -1.30 22.77
N GLY A 3 -0.94 -1.79 21.73
CA GLY A 3 -1.09 -1.27 20.37
C GLY A 3 -2.55 -1.35 19.93
N SER A 4 -3.05 -0.31 19.26
CA SER A 4 -4.43 -0.31 18.76
C SER A 4 -4.65 -1.50 17.82
N PHE A 5 -5.89 -1.97 17.72
CA PHE A 5 -6.31 -3.00 16.75
C PHE A 5 -5.71 -2.76 15.35
N GLU A 6 -5.62 -1.50 14.95
CA GLU A 6 -5.01 -1.05 13.70
C GLU A 6 -3.51 -1.35 13.61
N GLU A 7 -2.74 -1.11 14.68
CA GLU A 7 -1.32 -1.47 14.72
C GLU A 7 -1.13 -2.99 14.64
N SER A 8 -2.03 -3.77 15.26
CA SER A 8 -1.99 -5.22 15.20
C SER A 8 -2.30 -5.76 13.80
N ILE A 9 -3.27 -5.18 13.09
CA ILE A 9 -3.54 -5.49 11.67
C ILE A 9 -2.33 -5.12 10.83
N LEU A 10 -1.81 -3.91 11.01
CA LEU A 10 -0.68 -3.40 10.24
C LEU A 10 0.57 -4.23 10.43
N ARG A 11 0.79 -4.79 11.62
CA ARG A 11 1.98 -5.58 11.96
C ARG A 11 1.78 -7.08 11.72
N GLY A 12 0.58 -7.53 11.32
CA GLY A 12 0.26 -8.95 11.17
C GLY A 12 0.28 -9.73 12.49
N ARG A 13 0.08 -9.04 13.62
CA ARG A 13 0.14 -9.63 14.98
C ARG A 13 -1.26 -9.78 15.58
N MET A 14 -2.22 -10.21 14.77
CA MET A 14 -3.56 -10.48 15.27
C MET A 14 -3.60 -11.79 16.07
N SER A 15 -4.30 -11.77 17.20
CA SER A 15 -4.47 -12.94 18.08
C SER A 15 -5.42 -14.00 17.50
N THR A 16 -6.14 -13.69 16.42
CA THR A 16 -7.11 -14.56 15.75
C THR A 16 -6.52 -15.16 14.48
N ALA A 17 -6.86 -16.43 14.19
CA ALA A 17 -6.42 -17.09 12.97
C ALA A 17 -6.97 -16.38 11.71
N PRO A 18 -6.15 -16.18 10.66
CA PRO A 18 -6.60 -15.61 9.40
C PRO A 18 -7.48 -16.61 8.62
N SER A 19 -8.31 -16.08 7.72
CA SER A 19 -9.05 -16.87 6.74
C SER A 19 -8.12 -17.57 5.76
N ARG A 20 -8.68 -18.46 4.92
CA ARG A 20 -8.00 -18.92 3.71
C ARG A 20 -7.62 -17.69 2.84
N PRO A 21 -6.40 -17.66 2.27
CA PRO A 21 -6.02 -16.62 1.32
C PRO A 21 -6.98 -16.60 0.13
N LEU A 22 -7.38 -15.40 -0.26
CA LEU A 22 -8.19 -15.13 -1.44
C LEU A 22 -7.33 -14.34 -2.41
N ASP A 23 -7.37 -14.71 -3.69
CA ASP A 23 -6.57 -14.04 -4.70
C ASP A 23 -7.24 -12.76 -5.18
N PHE A 24 -6.49 -11.66 -5.16
CA PHE A 24 -6.90 -10.38 -5.71
C PHE A 24 -5.88 -9.91 -6.73
N ILE A 25 -6.29 -8.97 -7.59
CA ILE A 25 -5.40 -8.37 -8.57
C ILE A 25 -5.26 -6.88 -8.22
N ALA A 26 -4.03 -6.43 -8.02
CA ALA A 26 -3.69 -5.02 -7.89
C ALA A 26 -3.21 -4.48 -9.22
N GLN A 27 -3.88 -3.47 -9.75
CA GLN A 27 -3.41 -2.68 -10.89
C GLN A 27 -2.87 -1.35 -10.36
N ILE A 28 -1.58 -1.10 -10.58
CA ILE A 28 -0.84 0.04 -10.05
C ILE A 28 -0.43 0.93 -11.23
N GLY A 29 -0.81 2.20 -11.15
CA GLY A 29 -0.48 3.22 -12.14
C GLY A 29 -0.11 4.54 -11.46
N VAL A 30 0.51 5.43 -12.22
CA VAL A 30 0.83 6.78 -11.76
C VAL A 30 0.45 7.80 -12.80
N LEU A 31 -0.20 8.86 -12.34
CA LEU A 31 -0.36 10.08 -13.10
C LEU A 31 0.67 11.10 -12.63
N GLY A 32 1.67 11.37 -13.45
CA GLY A 32 2.68 12.39 -13.17
C GLY A 32 2.12 13.80 -13.25
N ARG A 33 2.55 14.66 -12.33
CA ARG A 33 2.23 16.09 -12.29
C ARG A 33 3.53 16.92 -12.38
N GLY A 34 3.42 18.16 -12.84
CA GLY A 34 4.56 19.09 -12.91
C GLY A 34 5.58 18.75 -14.01
N LYS A 35 6.83 19.19 -13.80
CA LYS A 35 7.95 19.02 -14.74
C LYS A 35 8.52 17.61 -14.63
N CYS A 36 8.00 16.66 -15.39
CA CYS A 36 8.53 15.30 -15.48
C CYS A 36 8.74 14.88 -16.95
N LYS A 37 9.58 13.86 -17.18
CA LYS A 37 9.78 13.30 -18.53
C LYS A 37 8.44 12.83 -19.11
N PRO A 38 8.16 12.97 -20.42
CA PRO A 38 6.90 12.51 -21.01
C PRO A 38 6.58 11.04 -20.70
N SER A 39 7.58 10.17 -20.70
CA SER A 39 7.45 8.75 -20.35
C SER A 39 7.08 8.48 -18.88
N LEU A 40 7.24 9.48 -18.00
CA LEU A 40 6.85 9.41 -16.59
C LEU A 40 5.52 10.12 -16.29
N ARG A 41 4.90 10.76 -17.28
CA ARG A 41 3.62 11.44 -17.10
C ARG A 41 2.46 10.44 -16.95
N CYS A 42 2.55 9.31 -17.63
CA CYS A 42 1.66 8.16 -17.47
C CYS A 42 2.47 6.89 -17.78
N PRO A 43 3.32 6.41 -16.84
CA PRO A 43 4.05 5.16 -17.04
C PRO A 43 3.07 3.99 -17.23
N PRO A 44 3.47 2.90 -17.91
CA PRO A 44 2.64 1.72 -18.05
C PRO A 44 2.10 1.22 -16.71
N HIS A 45 0.83 0.84 -16.67
CA HIS A 45 0.23 0.26 -15.47
C HIS A 45 0.72 -1.18 -15.29
N VAL A 46 1.04 -1.55 -14.06
CA VAL A 46 1.47 -2.92 -13.72
C VAL A 46 0.32 -3.63 -13.02
N SER A 47 0.07 -4.88 -13.39
CA SER A 47 -0.95 -5.72 -12.74
C SER A 47 -0.28 -6.88 -12.03
N VAL A 48 -0.57 -7.06 -10.74
CA VAL A 48 0.01 -8.13 -9.91
C VAL A 48 -1.07 -8.82 -9.10
N SER A 49 -1.08 -10.14 -9.17
CA SER A 49 -1.91 -10.97 -8.30
C SER A 49 -1.31 -11.04 -6.90
N PHE A 50 -2.14 -10.92 -5.87
CA PHE A 50 -1.69 -11.00 -4.48
C PHE A 50 -2.75 -11.67 -3.60
N PRO A 51 -2.34 -12.43 -2.58
CA PRO A 51 -3.26 -13.00 -1.61
C PRO A 51 -3.71 -11.95 -0.59
N ALA A 52 -4.98 -11.99 -0.23
CA ALA A 52 -5.53 -11.24 0.91
C ALA A 52 -6.30 -12.17 1.87
N VAL A 53 -6.24 -11.86 3.16
CA VAL A 53 -6.91 -12.60 4.22
C VAL A 53 -7.80 -11.67 5.03
N PHE A 54 -8.83 -12.21 5.67
CA PHE A 54 -9.62 -11.48 6.66
C PHE A 54 -9.65 -12.26 7.97
N TYR A 55 -10.02 -11.59 9.06
CA TYR A 55 -10.17 -12.19 10.38
C TYR A 55 -11.66 -12.24 10.76
N SER A 56 -12.14 -13.40 11.17
CA SER A 56 -13.49 -13.56 11.72
C SER A 56 -13.39 -13.60 13.24
N TYR A 57 -13.89 -12.58 13.91
CA TYR A 57 -14.06 -12.62 15.36
C TYR A 57 -15.34 -13.41 15.63
N GLY A 58 -15.20 -14.60 16.19
CA GLY A 58 -16.32 -15.45 16.56
C GLY A 58 -17.29 -14.70 17.47
N ASN A 59 -18.57 -14.93 17.25
CA ASN A 59 -19.73 -14.32 17.91
C ASN A 59 -19.54 -14.22 19.43
N THR A 60 -19.04 -13.09 19.95
CA THR A 60 -19.01 -12.86 21.40
C THR A 60 -20.41 -12.38 21.81
N THR A 61 -21.03 -13.16 22.68
CA THR A 61 -22.42 -13.09 23.17
C THR A 61 -22.79 -11.81 23.94
N SER A 62 -22.06 -10.70 23.75
CA SER A 62 -22.30 -9.43 24.45
C SER A 62 -22.27 -8.18 23.57
N GLN A 63 -22.32 -8.30 22.23
CA GLN A 63 -22.52 -7.14 21.34
C GLN A 63 -23.39 -7.49 20.12
N PRO A 64 -24.65 -7.00 20.04
CA PRO A 64 -25.51 -7.18 18.87
C PRO A 64 -25.29 -6.07 17.82
N MET A 65 -24.05 -5.62 17.57
CA MET A 65 -23.78 -4.65 16.50
C MET A 65 -22.69 -5.11 15.53
N ASN A 66 -23.15 -5.36 14.30
CA ASN A 66 -22.42 -5.58 13.05
C ASN A 66 -21.65 -6.89 12.90
N ASN A 67 -22.40 -7.90 12.45
CA ASN A 67 -21.97 -9.18 11.86
C ASN A 67 -21.17 -8.99 10.52
N SER A 68 -20.32 -7.97 10.43
CA SER A 68 -19.51 -7.67 9.24
C SER A 68 -18.08 -8.20 9.46
N PRO A 69 -17.56 -9.05 8.55
CA PRO A 69 -16.19 -9.52 8.66
C PRO A 69 -15.20 -8.35 8.67
N SER A 70 -14.07 -8.53 9.36
CA SER A 70 -12.98 -7.54 9.36
C SER A 70 -12.48 -7.26 7.93
N PRO A 71 -11.86 -6.09 7.67
CA PRO A 71 -11.39 -5.79 6.32
C PRO A 71 -10.32 -6.79 5.86
N TYR A 72 -10.26 -7.01 4.56
CA TYR A 72 -9.21 -7.80 3.93
C TYR A 72 -7.86 -7.12 4.10
N VAL A 73 -6.82 -7.90 4.36
CA VAL A 73 -5.43 -7.48 4.49
C VAL A 73 -4.62 -8.24 3.45
N GLY A 74 -3.93 -7.51 2.57
CA GLY A 74 -3.11 -8.09 1.51
C GLY A 74 -1.73 -7.49 1.43
N HIS A 75 -0.80 -8.28 0.90
CA HIS A 75 0.59 -7.90 0.68
C HIS A 75 0.92 -8.07 -0.80
N ILE A 76 1.12 -6.95 -1.50
CA ILE A 76 1.52 -6.94 -2.91
C ILE A 76 3.03 -6.94 -2.96
N ASP A 77 3.61 -8.00 -3.52
CA ASP A 77 5.07 -8.13 -3.60
C ASP A 77 5.62 -7.44 -4.86
N VAL A 78 6.16 -6.24 -4.68
CA VAL A 78 6.77 -5.44 -5.76
C VAL A 78 8.11 -6.04 -6.21
N GLU A 79 8.91 -6.57 -5.30
CA GLU A 79 10.29 -6.97 -5.59
C GLU A 79 10.35 -8.16 -6.55
N ASN A 80 9.38 -9.06 -6.49
CA ASN A 80 9.35 -10.24 -7.35
C ASN A 80 8.46 -10.10 -8.59
N ASN A 81 7.56 -9.11 -8.63
CA ASN A 81 6.58 -9.00 -9.71
C ASN A 81 6.81 -7.81 -10.65
N PHE A 82 7.66 -6.85 -10.29
CA PHE A 82 7.91 -5.65 -11.08
C PHE A 82 9.24 -5.76 -11.84
N PRO A 83 9.41 -5.03 -12.95
CA PRO A 83 10.67 -5.02 -13.68
C PRO A 83 11.81 -4.51 -12.77
N ALA A 84 12.93 -5.22 -12.78
CA ALA A 84 14.18 -4.68 -12.31
C ALA A 84 14.65 -3.62 -13.31
N TYR A 85 14.97 -2.43 -12.82
CA TYR A 85 15.57 -1.36 -13.63
C TYR A 85 17.11 -1.46 -13.54
N ASP A 86 17.83 -0.64 -14.33
CA ASP A 86 19.30 -0.61 -14.38
C ASP A 86 19.96 -0.48 -12.99
N GLY A 87 21.30 -0.63 -12.92
CA GLY A 87 22.09 -0.63 -11.68
C GLY A 87 22.02 0.63 -10.80
N LYS A 88 21.07 1.54 -11.04
CA LYS A 88 20.74 2.72 -10.20
C LYS A 88 19.36 2.60 -9.56
N SER A 89 18.82 1.38 -9.50
CA SER A 89 17.49 1.06 -8.98
C SER A 89 17.61 0.25 -7.69
N PRO A 90 16.56 0.20 -6.87
CA PRO A 90 16.51 -0.69 -5.71
C PRO A 90 16.85 -2.13 -6.08
N SER A 91 17.43 -2.87 -5.13
CA SER A 91 17.60 -4.32 -5.26
C SER A 91 16.24 -5.00 -5.48
N GLY A 92 16.09 -5.71 -6.61
CA GLY A 92 14.85 -6.37 -7.01
C GLY A 92 13.97 -5.54 -7.95
N GLY A 93 12.74 -6.02 -8.16
CA GLY A 93 11.70 -5.33 -8.92
C GLY A 93 11.29 -4.02 -8.25
N CYS A 94 11.07 -2.99 -9.06
CA CYS A 94 10.61 -1.69 -8.57
C CYS A 94 9.75 -0.99 -9.62
N TYR A 95 9.01 0.05 -9.21
CA TYR A 95 8.19 0.84 -10.14
C TYR A 95 8.63 2.28 -10.13
N ARG A 96 9.09 2.76 -11.29
CA ARG A 96 9.58 4.13 -11.42
C ARG A 96 8.42 5.13 -11.39
N ILE A 97 8.54 6.11 -10.53
CA ILE A 97 7.55 7.18 -10.36
C ILE A 97 8.19 8.57 -10.63
N PRO A 98 7.44 9.56 -11.13
CA PRO A 98 7.87 10.96 -11.17
C PRO A 98 8.04 11.55 -9.77
N GLN A 99 8.62 12.75 -9.68
CA GLN A 99 8.83 13.48 -8.43
C GLN A 99 7.52 13.92 -7.78
N GLN A 100 6.54 14.32 -8.60
CA GLN A 100 5.22 14.74 -8.17
C GLN A 100 4.17 14.00 -9.00
N GLY A 101 3.07 13.60 -8.36
CA GLY A 101 2.03 12.89 -9.06
C GLY A 101 0.93 12.38 -8.15
N GLN A 102 0.14 11.47 -8.72
CA GLN A 102 -0.90 10.75 -8.02
C GLN A 102 -0.77 9.26 -8.35
N LEU A 103 -0.59 8.46 -7.31
CA LEU A 103 -0.62 7.00 -7.40
C LEU A 103 -2.06 6.52 -7.48
N GLN A 104 -2.31 5.63 -8.43
CA GLN A 104 -3.61 5.01 -8.67
C GLN A 104 -3.48 3.50 -8.45
N ILE A 105 -4.12 2.99 -7.41
CA ILE A 105 -4.06 1.57 -7.07
C ILE A 105 -5.48 1.03 -7.08
N ILE A 106 -5.75 0.16 -8.05
CA ILE A 106 -7.05 -0.48 -8.23
C ILE A 106 -6.92 -1.91 -7.73
N ILE A 107 -7.74 -2.26 -6.74
CA ILE A 107 -7.90 -3.64 -6.29
C ILE A 107 -9.08 -4.23 -7.06
N LYS A 108 -8.87 -5.37 -7.70
CA LYS A 108 -9.89 -6.15 -8.39
C LYS A 108 -10.07 -7.50 -7.71
N ASN A 109 -11.31 -7.96 -7.64
CA ASN A 109 -11.63 -9.31 -7.19
C ASN A 109 -11.21 -10.37 -8.24
N PRO A 110 -11.28 -11.68 -7.93
CA PRO A 110 -11.03 -12.75 -8.92
C PRO A 110 -11.84 -12.60 -10.21
N ASN A 111 -13.05 -12.07 -10.13
CA ASN A 111 -13.93 -11.78 -11.27
C ASN A 111 -13.53 -10.52 -12.05
N LYS A 112 -12.34 -9.97 -11.80
CA LYS A 112 -11.77 -8.75 -12.43
C LYS A 112 -12.61 -7.47 -12.23
N THR A 113 -13.55 -7.48 -11.30
CA THR A 113 -14.36 -6.32 -10.91
C THR A 113 -13.57 -5.46 -9.94
N ALA A 114 -13.49 -4.14 -10.19
CA ALA A 114 -12.81 -3.21 -9.30
C ALA A 114 -13.60 -3.06 -7.98
N VAL A 115 -12.97 -3.45 -6.87
CA VAL A 115 -13.57 -3.35 -5.52
C VAL A 115 -13.15 -2.06 -4.82
N LYS A 116 -11.95 -1.55 -5.09
CA LYS A 116 -11.47 -0.30 -4.50
C LYS A 116 -10.45 0.39 -5.41
N LEU A 117 -10.57 1.71 -5.50
CA LEU A 117 -9.57 2.60 -6.07
C LEU A 117 -8.96 3.46 -4.95
N PHE A 118 -7.63 3.46 -4.85
CA PHE A 118 -6.87 4.42 -4.05
C PHE A 118 -6.28 5.47 -4.97
N LEU A 119 -6.54 6.74 -4.65
CA LEU A 119 -5.93 7.90 -5.28
C LEU A 119 -5.04 8.58 -4.24
N VAL A 120 -3.73 8.33 -4.31
CA VAL A 120 -2.77 8.83 -3.33
C VAL A 120 -1.92 9.93 -3.99
N PRO A 121 -2.26 11.23 -3.78
CA PRO A 121 -1.38 12.31 -4.23
C PRO A 121 -0.08 12.28 -3.42
N TYR A 122 1.04 12.56 -4.09
CA TYR A 122 2.33 12.63 -3.44
C TYR A 122 3.19 13.75 -4.04
N ASP A 123 4.05 14.30 -3.20
CA ASP A 123 5.08 15.26 -3.57
C ASP A 123 6.39 14.84 -2.90
N LEU A 124 7.43 14.63 -3.71
CA LEU A 124 8.78 14.23 -3.28
C LEU A 124 9.81 15.29 -3.67
N SER A 125 9.38 16.54 -3.87
CA SER A 125 10.28 17.63 -4.24
C SER A 125 11.37 17.89 -3.22
N ASP A 126 11.07 17.70 -1.94
CA ASP A 126 11.99 17.92 -0.83
C ASP A 126 12.89 16.70 -0.54
N MET A 127 12.75 15.62 -1.31
CA MET A 127 13.45 14.36 -1.06
C MET A 127 14.82 14.34 -1.75
N GLU A 128 15.88 14.20 -0.96
CA GLU A 128 17.25 14.16 -1.45
C GLU A 128 17.63 12.77 -2.00
N PRO A 129 18.69 12.68 -2.83
CA PRO A 129 19.26 11.40 -3.25
C PRO A 129 19.74 10.60 -2.03
N GLY A 130 19.55 9.28 -2.06
CA GLY A 130 19.90 8.39 -0.94
C GLY A 130 18.88 8.39 0.20
N GLN A 131 17.68 8.92 -0.01
CA GLN A 131 16.61 8.91 1.00
C GLN A 131 15.49 7.92 0.68
N LYS A 132 14.71 7.56 1.70
CA LYS A 132 13.47 6.78 1.64
C LYS A 132 12.37 7.42 2.47
N THR A 133 11.14 7.12 2.12
CA THR A 133 9.94 7.51 2.87
C THR A 133 8.85 6.45 2.71
N PHE A 134 7.76 6.62 3.46
CA PHE A 134 6.53 5.90 3.18
C PHE A 134 5.34 6.86 3.18
N ILE A 135 4.33 6.54 2.38
CA ILE A 135 3.05 7.24 2.41
C ILE A 135 2.00 6.23 2.82
N ARG A 136 1.26 6.55 3.87
CA ARG A 136 0.18 5.72 4.37
C ARG A 136 -1.14 6.48 4.28
N GLN A 137 -1.99 6.09 3.36
CA GLN A 137 -3.34 6.63 3.29
C GLN A 137 -4.31 5.70 4.03
N ARG A 138 -5.06 6.26 4.97
CA ARG A 138 -6.08 5.59 5.78
C ARG A 138 -7.45 6.20 5.49
N SER A 139 -8.47 5.37 5.42
CA SER A 139 -9.86 5.81 5.29
C SER A 139 -10.68 5.21 6.41
N PHE A 140 -11.29 6.06 7.22
CA PHE A 140 -12.13 5.66 8.34
C PHE A 140 -13.60 5.88 8.03
N SER A 141 -14.45 4.91 8.38
CA SER A 141 -15.91 5.11 8.42
C SER A 141 -16.23 6.11 9.53
N GLN A 142 -17.01 7.14 9.22
CA GLN A 142 -17.63 8.02 10.21
C GLN A 142 -19.02 7.52 10.65
N THR A 143 -19.50 6.43 10.06
CA THR A 143 -20.77 5.81 10.40
C THR A 143 -20.63 4.98 11.68
N GLY A 144 -21.00 5.59 12.83
CA GLY A 144 -21.04 4.96 14.16
C GLY A 144 -20.36 5.79 15.26
N GLU A 145 -20.50 5.36 16.52
CA GLU A 145 -19.91 6.04 17.69
C GLU A 145 -18.36 6.01 17.71
N ARG A 146 -17.74 5.10 16.95
CA ARG A 146 -16.28 4.95 16.87
C ARG A 146 -15.80 4.88 15.42
N PRO A 147 -14.76 5.64 15.05
CA PRO A 147 -14.18 5.56 13.71
C PRO A 147 -13.60 4.16 13.48
N THR A 148 -13.99 3.52 12.38
CA THR A 148 -13.50 2.19 12.00
C THR A 148 -12.64 2.27 10.73
N LEU A 149 -11.44 1.69 10.75
CA LEU A 149 -10.56 1.65 9.59
C LEU A 149 -11.19 0.76 8.49
N ARG A 150 -11.57 1.37 7.37
CA ARG A 150 -12.18 0.68 6.22
C ARG A 150 -11.17 0.40 5.12
N TYR A 151 -10.26 1.34 4.88
CA TYR A 151 -9.23 1.20 3.83
C TYR A 151 -7.88 1.70 4.33
N LEU A 152 -6.82 1.03 3.91
CA LEU A 152 -5.46 1.46 4.15
C LEU A 152 -4.59 1.09 2.96
N VAL A 153 -3.68 1.97 2.58
CA VAL A 153 -2.58 1.62 1.68
C VAL A 153 -1.28 2.17 2.23
N HIS A 154 -0.26 1.33 2.31
CA HIS A 154 1.08 1.68 2.76
C HIS A 154 2.04 1.51 1.60
N LEU A 155 2.63 2.62 1.17
CA LEU A 155 3.51 2.72 0.02
C LEU A 155 4.92 3.05 0.47
N ASN A 156 5.89 2.26 0.04
CA ASN A 156 7.30 2.46 0.32
C ASN A 156 7.96 3.11 -0.89
N ILE A 157 8.59 4.27 -0.69
CA ILE A 157 9.22 5.05 -1.74
C ILE A 157 10.69 5.28 -1.41
N CYS A 158 11.57 5.16 -2.41
CA CYS A 158 12.97 5.52 -2.27
C CYS A 158 13.47 6.36 -3.46
N SER A 159 14.56 7.09 -3.20
CA SER A 159 15.29 7.89 -4.18
C SER A 159 16.76 7.49 -4.14
N PRO A 160 17.20 6.46 -4.89
CA PRO A 160 18.60 6.03 -4.88
C PRO A 160 19.53 7.05 -5.56
N ALA A 161 19.02 7.88 -6.46
CA ALA A 161 19.78 8.90 -7.17
C ALA A 161 18.90 10.12 -7.49
N ARG A 162 19.51 11.29 -7.71
CA ARG A 162 18.80 12.53 -8.01
C ARG A 162 17.84 12.35 -9.19
N GLY A 163 16.57 12.71 -8.98
CA GLY A 163 15.53 12.63 -10.01
C GLY A 163 15.11 11.20 -10.39
N ARG A 164 15.49 10.19 -9.59
CA ARG A 164 15.01 8.81 -9.73
C ARG A 164 14.25 8.41 -8.48
N TYR A 165 12.93 8.26 -8.61
CA TYR A 165 12.05 7.82 -7.53
C TYR A 165 11.42 6.48 -7.88
N PHE A 166 11.32 5.60 -6.90
CA PHE A 166 10.78 4.26 -7.09
C PHE A 166 9.86 3.84 -5.94
N LEU A 167 8.79 3.12 -6.28
CA LEU A 167 8.15 2.21 -5.33
C LEU A 167 8.99 0.95 -5.21
N TYR A 168 9.27 0.55 -3.97
CA TYR A 168 10.11 -0.61 -3.64
C TYR A 168 9.51 -1.36 -2.45
N ARG A 169 9.90 -2.62 -2.23
CA ARG A 169 9.32 -3.52 -1.21
C ARG A 169 7.82 -3.76 -1.39
N SER A 170 7.27 -4.61 -0.53
CA SER A 170 5.85 -4.94 -0.57
C SER A 170 4.95 -3.73 -0.24
N ILE A 171 3.86 -3.58 -0.98
CA ILE A 171 2.78 -2.63 -0.69
C ILE A 171 1.76 -3.35 0.19
N ARG A 172 1.43 -2.77 1.34
CA ARG A 172 0.37 -3.32 2.21
C ARG A 172 -0.95 -2.63 1.90
N VAL A 173 -1.99 -3.42 1.69
CA VAL A 173 -3.34 -2.93 1.44
C VAL A 173 -4.31 -3.51 2.45
N VAL A 174 -5.24 -2.67 2.92
CA VAL A 174 -6.40 -3.07 3.70
C VAL A 174 -7.63 -2.54 2.99
N PHE A 175 -8.65 -3.36 2.78
CA PHE A 175 -9.88 -2.95 2.13
C PHE A 175 -11.10 -3.69 2.68
N ALA A 176 -12.19 -2.95 2.88
CA ALA A 176 -13.43 -3.51 3.39
C ALA A 176 -14.03 -4.56 2.43
N ASN A 177 -14.73 -5.54 2.99
CA ASN A 177 -15.41 -6.60 2.23
C ASN A 177 -16.64 -6.07 1.45
N ARG A 178 -17.20 -4.94 1.87
CA ARG A 178 -18.32 -4.28 1.18
C ARG A 178 -17.86 -2.98 0.54
N VAL A 179 -18.37 -2.72 -0.66
CA VAL A 179 -18.33 -1.38 -1.26
C VAL A 179 -19.09 -0.45 -0.31
N PRO A 180 -18.56 0.73 0.03
CA PRO A 180 -19.27 1.65 0.89
C PRO A 180 -20.54 2.08 0.17
N ASP A 181 -21.69 1.93 0.82
CA ASP A 181 -22.95 2.44 0.29
C ASP A 181 -22.86 3.97 0.15
N GLY A 182 -23.66 4.59 -0.71
CA GLY A 182 -23.65 6.05 -0.91
C GLY A 182 -23.93 6.88 0.36
N LYS A 183 -24.28 6.22 1.48
CA LYS A 183 -24.47 6.81 2.81
C LYS A 183 -23.23 6.73 3.71
N ASP A 184 -22.19 5.98 3.34
CA ASP A 184 -20.96 5.84 4.13
C ASP A 184 -20.05 7.06 3.93
N SER A 185 -19.98 7.93 4.95
CA SER A 185 -18.99 9.02 5.01
C SER A 185 -17.62 8.45 5.39
N LEU A 186 -16.64 8.62 4.50
CA LEU A 186 -15.25 8.20 4.72
C LEU A 186 -14.35 9.41 4.99
N ARG A 187 -13.65 9.39 6.13
CA ARG A 187 -12.56 10.33 6.42
C ARG A 187 -11.25 9.80 5.86
N ASN A 188 -10.66 10.49 4.89
CA ASN A 188 -9.33 10.15 4.37
C ASN A 188 -8.25 10.91 5.15
N GLU A 189 -7.22 10.18 5.58
CA GLU A 189 -6.06 10.71 6.28
C GLU A 189 -4.79 10.19 5.60
N VAL A 190 -3.88 11.09 5.22
CA VAL A 190 -2.57 10.74 4.68
C VAL A 190 -1.53 10.95 5.78
N GLN A 191 -0.88 9.86 6.17
CA GLN A 191 0.20 9.85 7.14
C GLN A 191 1.54 9.67 6.43
N MET A 192 2.50 10.53 6.76
CA MET A 192 3.91 10.40 6.41
C MET A 192 4.73 10.13 7.68
N PRO A 193 5.93 9.53 7.58
CA PRO A 193 6.82 9.38 8.73
C PRO A 193 7.24 10.75 9.29
N SER A 194 7.64 10.75 10.55
CA SER A 194 8.38 11.84 11.17
C SER A 194 9.71 11.28 11.69
N PRO A 195 10.87 11.72 11.18
CA PRO A 195 11.08 12.66 10.07
C PRO A 195 10.53 12.15 8.73
N ARG A 196 10.14 13.06 7.83
CA ARG A 196 9.52 12.72 6.52
C ARG A 196 10.39 11.84 5.63
N TYR A 197 11.71 11.95 5.79
CA TYR A 197 12.70 11.18 5.04
C TYR A 197 13.69 10.51 5.98
N SER A 198 14.22 9.37 5.56
CA SER A 198 15.27 8.64 6.27
C SER A 198 16.31 8.12 5.28
N ALA A 199 17.50 7.76 5.76
CA ALA A 199 18.54 7.18 4.91
C ALA A 199 18.05 5.90 4.20
N TYR A 200 18.27 5.83 2.89
CA TYR A 200 18.05 4.65 2.07
C TYR A 200 19.35 3.88 1.92
N ASN A 201 19.45 2.77 2.65
CA ASN A 201 20.52 1.81 2.47
C ASN A 201 20.01 0.73 1.50
N PRO A 202 20.49 0.69 0.24
CA PRO A 202 20.16 -0.40 -0.66
C PRO A 202 20.67 -1.69 -0.03
N VAL A 203 19.79 -2.70 0.10
CA VAL A 203 20.23 -4.03 0.52
C VAL A 203 20.99 -4.60 -0.67
N ILE A 204 22.31 -4.45 -0.66
CA ILE A 204 23.18 -5.09 -1.65
C ILE A 204 22.97 -6.60 -1.44
N PRO A 205 22.48 -7.36 -2.44
CA PRO A 205 22.44 -8.81 -2.32
C PRO A 205 23.88 -9.26 -2.10
N SER A 206 24.16 -9.89 -0.96
CA SER A 206 25.45 -10.49 -0.71
C SER A 206 25.73 -11.47 -1.85
N THR A 207 26.68 -11.14 -2.72
CA THR A 207 27.20 -12.10 -3.68
C THR A 207 27.65 -13.32 -2.89
N PRO A 208 27.12 -14.54 -3.12
CA PRO A 208 27.68 -15.71 -2.50
C PRO A 208 29.14 -15.80 -2.95
N LYS A 209 30.07 -15.75 -1.99
CA LYS A 209 31.47 -16.09 -2.26
C LYS A 209 31.46 -17.50 -2.85
N LYS A 210 31.92 -17.60 -4.09
CA LYS A 210 32.18 -18.87 -4.73
C LYS A 210 33.53 -19.34 -4.16
N ASP A 211 33.46 -20.19 -3.13
CA ASP A 211 34.62 -20.97 -2.67
C ASP A 211 34.91 -22.09 -3.69
#